data_AF-A0A2P7BH13-F1
#
_entry.id   AF-A0A2P7BH13-F1
#
_cell.length_a   1.000
_cell.length_b   1.000
_cell.length_c   1.000
_cell.angle_alpha   90.00
_cell.angle_beta   90.00
_cell.angle_gamma   90.00
#
_symmetry.space_group_name_H-M   'P 1'
#
loop_
_entity.id
_entity.type
_entity.pdbx_description
1 polymer ?
#
loop_
_entity_poly.entity_id
_entity_poly.type
_entity_poly.pdbx_seq_one_letter_code
_entity_poly.pdbx_strand_id
1 'polypeptide(L)'
;MELSPAQADRQRKVTVRYLDNKPRRSPASPLDSELFKAAEVLSQSMWPGVPVIPAMGADATDSSFLLNAGIPMYGVSGLFVEAADYRTHGLNERIKIQRLYDGREFLYRLVKQVSQ
;
A
#
# COMPACT_ATOMS: atom_id res chain seq x y z
N MET A 1 -42.09 16.83 29.94
CA MET A 1 -40.74 16.24 29.80
C MET A 1 -40.08 16.95 28.64
N GLU A 2 -39.41 18.07 28.93
CA GLU A 2 -38.70 18.86 27.91
C GLU A 2 -37.42 18.11 27.51
N LEU A 3 -37.22 17.93 26.21
CA LEU A 3 -35.98 17.43 25.66
C LEU A 3 -34.95 18.57 25.70
N SER A 4 -33.82 18.31 26.37
CA SER A 4 -32.65 19.19 26.40
C SER A 4 -32.21 19.58 24.97
N PRO A 5 -31.88 20.86 24.69
CA PRO A 5 -31.39 21.26 23.38
C PRO A 5 -30.05 20.59 23.08
N ALA A 6 -29.96 19.99 21.89
CA ALA A 6 -28.72 19.46 21.32
C ALA A 6 -27.59 20.49 21.44
N GLN A 7 -26.44 20.03 21.95
CA GLN A 7 -25.23 20.85 22.04
C GLN A 7 -24.84 21.29 20.63
N ALA A 8 -24.98 22.59 20.36
CA ALA A 8 -24.59 23.19 19.09
C ALA A 8 -23.09 22.95 18.83
N ASP A 9 -22.79 22.26 17.72
CA ASP A 9 -21.43 22.06 17.22
C ASP A 9 -20.83 23.42 16.86
N ARG A 10 -19.93 23.92 17.71
CA ARG A 10 -19.23 25.17 17.46
C ARG A 10 -18.20 24.92 16.36
N GLN A 11 -18.47 25.38 15.14
CA GLN A 11 -17.50 25.45 14.05
C GLN A 11 -16.23 26.17 14.51
N ARG A 12 -15.21 25.40 14.91
CA ARG A 12 -13.87 25.93 15.19
C ARG A 12 -13.20 26.22 13.85
N LYS A 13 -12.75 27.45 13.66
CA LYS A 13 -11.97 27.86 12.48
C LYS A 13 -10.60 27.18 12.52
N VAL A 14 -10.48 26.03 11.86
CA VAL A 14 -9.20 25.33 11.67
C VAL A 14 -8.46 26.00 10.52
N THR A 15 -7.25 26.48 10.77
CA THR A 15 -6.38 27.02 9.72
C THR A 15 -5.34 25.96 9.38
N VAL A 16 -5.42 25.40 8.16
CA VAL A 16 -4.43 24.44 7.64
C VAL A 16 -3.28 25.24 7.02
N ARG A 17 -2.06 25.04 7.51
CA ARG A 17 -0.82 25.51 6.88
C ARG A 17 0.00 24.30 6.43
N TYR A 18 0.25 24.20 5.12
CA TYR A 18 1.23 23.27 4.60
C TYR A 18 2.63 23.81 4.92
N LEU A 19 3.39 23.10 5.74
CA LEU A 19 4.71 23.55 6.20
C LEU A 19 5.79 23.40 5.11
N ASP A 20 5.64 22.39 4.24
CA ASP A 20 6.46 22.20 3.04
C ASP A 20 5.71 21.26 2.08
N ASN A 21 5.24 21.77 0.93
CA ASN A 21 4.40 21.01 -0.02
C ASN A 21 5.13 20.71 -1.34
N LYS A 22 6.46 20.68 -1.32
CA LYS A 22 7.23 20.34 -2.52
C LYS A 22 7.20 18.81 -2.73
N PRO A 23 6.79 18.32 -3.92
CA PRO A 23 6.85 16.90 -4.22
C PRO A 23 8.28 16.37 -4.08
N ARG A 24 8.46 15.29 -3.33
CA ARG A 24 9.74 14.60 -3.21
C ARG A 24 9.93 13.73 -4.45
N ARG A 25 10.84 14.14 -5.34
CA ARG A 25 11.27 13.30 -6.45
C ARG A 25 12.11 12.14 -5.92
N SER A 26 12.02 11.00 -6.58
CA SER A 26 12.84 9.80 -6.35
C SER A 26 13.07 9.10 -7.70
N PRO A 27 14.15 8.32 -7.85
CA PRO A 27 14.33 7.46 -9.01
C PRO A 27 13.24 6.37 -9.06
N ALA A 28 13.04 5.77 -10.24
CA ALA A 28 12.21 4.58 -10.37
C ALA A 28 12.92 3.35 -9.78
N SER A 29 12.13 2.40 -9.29
CA SER A 29 12.68 1.11 -8.82
C SER A 29 13.22 0.29 -10.00
N PRO A 30 14.40 -0.36 -9.87
CA PRO A 30 14.95 -1.22 -10.92
C PRO A 30 13.99 -2.37 -11.28
N LEU A 31 14.04 -2.93 -12.49
CA LEU A 31 13.19 -4.10 -12.84
C LEU A 31 13.94 -5.43 -12.78
N ASP A 32 15.23 -5.39 -12.46
CA ASP A 32 16.16 -6.52 -12.44
C ASP A 32 16.66 -6.87 -11.02
N SER A 33 16.10 -6.22 -9.99
CA SER A 33 16.50 -6.42 -8.60
C SER A 33 16.19 -7.83 -8.10
N GLU A 34 16.93 -8.26 -7.08
CA GLU A 34 16.67 -9.52 -6.38
C GLU A 34 15.26 -9.56 -5.79
N LEU A 35 14.80 -8.44 -5.22
CA LEU A 35 13.46 -8.33 -4.65
C LEU A 35 12.37 -8.49 -5.72
N PHE A 36 12.56 -7.93 -6.91
CA PHE A 36 11.62 -8.09 -8.03
C PHE A 36 11.53 -9.56 -8.45
N LYS A 37 12.68 -10.22 -8.65
CA LYS A 37 12.75 -11.65 -9.02
C LYS A 37 12.17 -12.55 -7.94
N ALA A 38 12.40 -12.25 -6.66
CA ALA A 38 11.83 -12.99 -5.54
C ALA A 38 10.30 -12.89 -5.53
N ALA A 39 9.74 -11.70 -5.80
CA ALA A 39 8.31 -11.52 -5.96
C ALA A 39 7.76 -12.34 -7.12
N GLU A 40 8.43 -12.37 -8.29
CA GLU A 40 8.02 -13.21 -9.43
C GLU A 40 7.97 -14.70 -9.09
N VAL A 41 9.03 -15.23 -8.48
CA VAL A 41 9.12 -16.64 -8.09
C VAL A 41 8.03 -17.01 -7.09
N LEU A 42 7.81 -16.18 -6.06
CA LEU A 42 6.80 -16.45 -5.04
C LEU A 42 5.39 -16.30 -5.57
N SER A 43 5.12 -15.31 -6.42
CA SER A 43 3.83 -15.16 -7.08
C SER A 43 3.49 -16.41 -7.88
N GLN A 44 4.43 -16.97 -8.65
CA GLN A 44 4.18 -18.22 -9.38
C GLN A 44 4.02 -19.44 -8.47
N SER A 45 4.74 -19.50 -7.35
CA SER A 45 4.61 -20.58 -6.38
C SER A 45 3.25 -20.58 -5.67
N MET A 46 2.75 -19.41 -5.27
CA MET A 46 1.50 -19.28 -4.52
C MET A 46 0.27 -19.21 -5.43
N TRP A 47 0.42 -18.57 -6.59
CA TRP A 47 -0.66 -18.35 -7.55
C TRP A 47 -0.19 -18.66 -8.98
N PRO A 48 -0.13 -19.95 -9.36
CA PRO A 48 0.31 -20.35 -10.69
C PRO A 48 -0.46 -19.63 -11.81
N GLY A 49 0.28 -19.04 -12.75
CA GLY A 49 -0.29 -18.32 -13.89
C GLY A 49 -0.63 -16.85 -13.65
N VAL A 50 -0.47 -16.32 -12.43
CA VAL A 50 -0.63 -14.88 -12.16
C VAL A 50 0.64 -14.13 -12.57
N PRO A 51 0.58 -13.18 -13.52
CA PRO A 51 1.75 -12.40 -13.92
C PRO A 51 2.08 -11.31 -12.89
N VAL A 52 3.37 -11.02 -12.72
CA VAL A 52 3.83 -9.81 -12.04
C VAL A 52 3.98 -8.71 -13.08
N ILE A 53 3.19 -7.64 -12.94
CA ILE A 53 3.18 -6.51 -13.88
C ILE A 53 3.72 -5.28 -13.16
N PRO A 54 4.87 -4.71 -13.57
CA PRO A 54 5.37 -3.47 -12.99
C PRO A 54 4.43 -2.31 -13.36
N ALA A 55 4.00 -1.56 -12.35
CA ALA A 55 3.13 -0.40 -12.51
C ALA A 55 3.62 0.77 -11.66
N MET A 56 3.53 1.98 -12.22
CA MET A 56 3.80 3.22 -11.49
C MET A 56 2.45 3.91 -11.21
N GLY A 57 2.07 3.99 -9.94
CA GLY A 57 0.92 4.77 -9.50
C GLY A 57 1.27 6.26 -9.33
N ALA A 58 0.25 7.13 -9.36
CA ALA A 58 0.40 8.55 -9.05
C ALA A 58 0.36 8.83 -7.53
N ASP A 59 0.18 7.79 -6.73
CA ASP A 59 0.04 7.87 -5.28
C ASP A 59 1.36 8.16 -4.57
N ALA A 60 1.25 8.62 -3.32
CA ALA A 60 2.40 8.86 -2.47
C ALA A 60 2.73 7.61 -1.63
N THR A 61 3.99 7.22 -1.64
CA THR A 61 4.53 6.11 -0.85
C THR A 61 5.73 6.57 -0.02
N ASP A 62 5.97 5.88 1.09
CA ASP A 62 7.19 5.98 1.89
C ASP A 62 8.45 5.54 1.12
N SER A 63 8.30 4.76 0.04
CA SER A 63 9.40 4.32 -0.81
C SER A 63 10.26 5.46 -1.36
N SER A 64 9.68 6.65 -1.57
CA SER A 64 10.44 7.84 -2.04
C SER A 64 11.60 8.21 -1.11
N PHE A 65 11.50 7.94 0.19
CA PHE A 65 12.55 8.20 1.17
C PHE A 65 13.72 7.21 0.99
N LEU A 66 13.40 5.92 0.84
CA LEU A 66 14.37 4.84 0.73
C LEU A 66 15.05 4.81 -0.65
N LEU A 67 14.28 5.09 -1.71
CA LEU A 67 14.81 5.22 -3.07
C LEU A 67 15.85 6.35 -3.18
N ASN A 68 15.61 7.49 -2.52
CA ASN A 68 16.59 8.58 -2.45
C ASN A 68 17.84 8.22 -1.61
N ALA A 69 17.73 7.24 -0.71
CA ALA A 69 18.87 6.68 0.02
C ALA A 69 19.58 5.55 -0.74
N GLY A 70 19.17 5.25 -1.98
CA GLY A 70 19.77 4.20 -2.81
C GLY A 70 19.28 2.78 -2.50
N ILE A 71 18.18 2.64 -1.74
CA ILE A 71 17.61 1.34 -1.39
C ILE A 71 16.43 1.04 -2.34
N PRO A 72 16.51 0.00 -3.19
CA PRO A 72 15.41 -0.40 -4.06
C PRO A 72 14.16 -0.79 -3.25
N MET A 73 13.00 -0.25 -3.63
CA MET A 73 11.72 -0.48 -2.94
C MET A 73 10.59 -0.71 -3.93
N TYR A 74 9.65 -1.59 -3.59
CA TYR A 74 8.48 -1.90 -4.43
C TYR A 74 7.22 -1.97 -3.56
N GLY A 75 6.09 -1.53 -4.10
CA GLY A 75 4.78 -1.78 -3.49
C GLY A 75 4.33 -3.20 -3.84
N VAL A 76 4.47 -4.14 -2.90
CA VAL A 76 4.01 -5.52 -3.06
C VAL A 76 3.40 -6.02 -1.76
N SER A 77 2.22 -6.64 -1.81
CA SER A 77 1.49 -7.10 -0.61
C SER A 77 0.92 -8.51 -0.71
N GLY A 78 0.76 -9.06 -1.92
CA GLY A 78 0.04 -10.30 -2.12
C GLY A 78 -1.47 -10.22 -1.82
N LEU A 79 -2.01 -9.02 -1.60
CA LEU A 79 -3.43 -8.82 -1.32
C LEU A 79 -4.22 -8.72 -2.63
N PHE A 80 -5.19 -9.61 -2.78
CA PHE A 80 -6.12 -9.57 -3.91
C PHE A 80 -7.41 -8.92 -3.43
N VAL A 81 -7.75 -7.81 -4.09
CA VAL A 81 -8.99 -7.07 -3.89
C VAL A 81 -9.95 -7.33 -5.05
N GLU A 82 -11.24 -7.21 -4.78
CA GLU A 82 -12.25 -7.28 -5.83
C GLU A 82 -12.22 -5.97 -6.63
N ALA A 83 -11.94 -6.04 -7.92
CA ALA A 83 -11.74 -4.85 -8.75
C ALA A 83 -13.02 -3.99 -8.83
N ALA A 84 -14.19 -4.63 -8.80
CA ALA A 84 -15.48 -3.96 -8.75
C ALA A 84 -15.86 -3.40 -7.36
N ASP A 85 -15.09 -3.73 -6.31
CA ASP A 85 -15.38 -3.38 -4.90
C ASP A 85 -14.18 -2.72 -4.20
N TYR A 86 -13.38 -1.94 -4.93
CA TYR A 86 -12.20 -1.25 -4.39
C TYR A 86 -12.60 -0.07 -3.51
N ARG A 87 -12.39 -0.19 -2.19
CA ARG A 87 -12.82 0.79 -1.16
C ARG A 87 -11.68 1.31 -0.30
N THR A 88 -10.44 1.30 -0.77
CA THR A 88 -9.31 1.85 0.00
C THR A 88 -9.59 3.31 0.34
N HIS A 89 -9.47 3.67 1.63
CA HIS A 89 -9.83 4.98 2.19
C HIS A 89 -11.33 5.32 2.16
N GLY A 90 -12.21 4.35 1.87
CA GLY A 90 -13.66 4.54 1.75
C GLY A 90 -14.46 3.96 2.90
N LEU A 91 -15.78 4.23 2.89
CA LEU A 91 -16.72 3.65 3.85
C LEU A 91 -16.75 2.11 3.73
N ASN A 92 -16.67 1.41 4.85
CA ASN A 92 -16.66 -0.06 4.91
C ASN A 92 -15.54 -0.70 4.07
N GLU A 93 -14.34 -0.12 4.11
CA GLU A 93 -13.13 -0.79 3.63
C GLU A 93 -13.02 -2.20 4.23
N ARG A 94 -12.80 -3.21 3.38
CA ARG A 94 -12.84 -4.61 3.77
C ARG A 94 -12.04 -5.49 2.80
N ILE A 95 -11.66 -6.66 3.28
CA ILE A 95 -10.99 -7.70 2.49
C ILE A 95 -11.54 -9.08 2.87
N LYS A 96 -11.51 -10.03 1.92
CA LYS A 96 -11.85 -11.43 2.22
C LYS A 96 -10.80 -12.01 3.19
N ILE A 97 -11.26 -12.71 4.23
CA ILE A 97 -10.39 -13.29 5.28
C ILE A 97 -9.28 -14.14 4.66
N GLN A 98 -9.60 -15.01 3.70
CA GLN A 98 -8.60 -15.82 3.02
C GLN A 98 -7.51 -14.98 2.34
N ARG A 99 -7.88 -13.89 1.66
CA ARG A 99 -6.92 -13.02 0.94
C ARG A 99 -5.99 -12.28 1.89
N LEU A 100 -6.47 -11.94 3.09
CA LEU A 100 -5.63 -11.38 4.14
C LEU A 100 -4.56 -12.39 4.58
N TYR A 101 -4.95 -13.65 4.83
CA TYR A 101 -4.00 -14.69 5.24
C TYR A 101 -3.03 -15.07 4.12
N ASP A 102 -3.50 -15.14 2.87
CA ASP A 102 -2.63 -15.40 1.72
C ASP A 102 -1.60 -14.28 1.53
N GLY A 103 -2.00 -13.00 1.63
CA GLY A 103 -1.07 -11.87 1.55
C GLY A 103 -0.06 -11.85 2.69
N ARG A 104 -0.49 -12.18 3.91
CA ARG A 104 0.43 -12.35 5.06
C ARG A 104 1.47 -13.44 4.78
N GLU A 105 1.04 -14.59 4.27
CA GLU A 105 1.93 -15.70 3.94
C GLU A 105 2.91 -15.30 2.84
N PHE A 106 2.43 -14.62 1.80
CA PHE A 106 3.27 -14.10 0.73
C PHE A 106 4.36 -13.16 1.27
N LEU A 107 3.99 -12.17 2.09
CA LEU A 107 4.95 -11.23 2.68
C LEU A 107 5.95 -11.94 3.59
N TYR A 108 5.51 -12.92 4.39
CA TYR A 108 6.39 -13.72 5.23
C TYR A 108 7.43 -14.47 4.39
N ARG A 109 6.99 -15.17 3.33
CA ARG A 109 7.88 -15.91 2.42
C ARG A 109 8.83 -14.98 1.67
N LEU A 110 8.35 -13.83 1.21
CA LEU A 110 9.16 -12.84 0.51
C LEU A 110 10.31 -12.35 1.39
N VAL A 111 10.01 -11.92 2.62
CA VAL A 111 11.03 -11.50 3.59
C VAL A 111 11.98 -12.66 3.89
N LYS A 112 11.47 -13.87 4.11
CA LYS A 112 12.30 -15.05 4.36
C LYS A 112 13.23 -15.41 3.20
N GLN A 113 12.82 -15.14 1.96
CA GLN A 113 13.59 -15.45 0.77
C GLN A 113 14.72 -14.43 0.54
N VAL A 114 14.48 -13.14 0.79
CA VAL A 114 15.47 -12.06 0.55
C VAL A 114 16.35 -11.73 1.76
N SER A 115 16.20 -12.43 2.88
CA SER A 115 16.99 -12.24 4.11
C SER A 115 17.97 -13.38 4.40
N GLN A 116 18.06 -14.36 3.50
CA GLN A 116 19.03 -15.46 3.57
C GLN A 116 20.22 -15.14 2.67
#